data_AF-X1NND7-F1
#
_entry.id   AF-X1NND7-F1
#
_cell.length_a   1.000
_cell.length_b   1.000
_cell.length_c   1.000
_cell.angle_alpha   90.00
_cell.angle_beta   90.00
_cell.angle_gamma   90.00
#
_symmetry.space_group_name_H-M   'P 1'
#
loop_
_entity.id
_entity.type
_entity.pdbx_description
1 polymer ?
#
loop_
_entity_poly.entity_id
_entity_poly.type
_entity_poly.pdbx_seq_one_letter_code
_entity_poly.pdbx_strand_id
1 'polypeptide(L)'
;LVAETHRVAGTGTRVETAVANDTAQLVVTFSGFAGTEAVTEIGEFNADTGGDMAMRQTFAALNVDWDEGDSIVMTVKVQVS
;
A
#
# COMPACT_ATOMS: atom_id res chain seq x y z
N LEU A 1 -9.24 11.63 6.33
CA LEU A 1 -8.07 10.77 6.56
C LEU A 1 -7.98 10.52 8.06
N VAL A 2 -7.84 9.27 8.50
CA VAL A 2 -7.10 9.05 9.75
C VAL A 2 -5.65 9.50 9.50
N ALA A 3 -4.92 9.97 10.51
CA ALA A 3 -3.55 10.43 10.30
C ALA A 3 -2.69 9.31 9.68
N GLU A 4 -1.90 9.66 8.65
CA GLU A 4 -0.92 8.75 8.05
C GLU A 4 0.15 8.40 9.10
N THR A 5 0.42 7.10 9.29
CA THR A 5 1.44 6.62 10.24
C THR A 5 2.73 6.21 9.53
N HIS A 6 2.63 5.59 8.36
CA HIS A 6 3.77 5.09 7.59
C HIS A 6 3.64 5.32 6.08
N ARG A 7 4.78 5.58 5.43
CA ARG A 7 4.90 5.72 3.98
C ARG A 7 6.16 5.00 3.50
N VAL A 8 6.01 4.15 2.50
CA VAL A 8 7.08 3.34 1.91
C VAL A 8 6.93 3.35 0.39
N ALA A 9 8.04 3.54 -0.33
CA ALA A 9 8.04 3.46 -1.79
C ALA A 9 7.77 2.02 -2.25
N GLY A 10 6.74 1.84 -3.08
CA GLY A 10 6.45 0.55 -3.71
C GLY A 10 7.28 0.31 -4.96
N THR A 11 7.38 -0.95 -5.37
CA THR A 11 7.95 -1.37 -6.65
C THR A 11 6.85 -1.47 -7.69
N GLY A 12 6.91 -0.60 -8.71
CA GLY A 12 5.98 -0.61 -9.84
C GLY A 12 6.43 -1.55 -10.97
N THR A 13 5.53 -2.40 -11.45
CA THR A 13 5.71 -3.25 -12.63
C THR A 13 4.47 -3.20 -13.54
N ARG A 14 4.56 -3.81 -14.72
CA ARG A 14 3.40 -4.07 -15.58
C ARG A 14 3.20 -5.57 -15.66
N VAL A 15 1.95 -6.01 -15.61
CA VAL A 15 1.56 -7.42 -15.71
C VAL A 15 0.48 -7.59 -16.78
N GLU A 16 0.36 -8.81 -17.31
CA GLU A 16 -0.69 -9.19 -18.24
C GLU A 16 -1.90 -9.70 -17.46
N THR A 17 -3.07 -9.13 -17.73
CA THR A 17 -4.36 -9.67 -17.27
C THR A 17 -5.28 -10.05 -18.44
N ALA A 18 -5.24 -9.30 -19.54
CA ALA A 18 -5.90 -9.65 -20.81
C ALA A 18 -4.96 -9.47 -22.03
N VAL A 19 -4.11 -8.43 -22.03
CA VAL A 19 -3.08 -8.18 -23.04
C VAL A 19 -1.74 -7.91 -22.34
N ALA A 20 -0.63 -8.29 -22.97
CA ALA A 20 0.71 -8.08 -22.44
C ALA A 20 0.91 -6.63 -21.96
N ASN A 21 1.26 -6.48 -20.67
CA ASN A 21 1.49 -5.20 -19.98
C ASN A 21 0.28 -4.26 -19.87
N ASP A 22 -0.95 -4.78 -19.90
CA ASP A 22 -2.18 -3.97 -19.78
C ASP A 22 -2.50 -3.49 -18.37
N THR A 23 -1.82 -4.01 -17.35
CA THR A 23 -2.10 -3.72 -15.95
C THR A 23 -0.87 -3.17 -15.26
N ALA A 24 -0.99 -2.00 -14.65
CA ALA A 24 0.02 -1.50 -13.72
C ALA A 24 -0.13 -2.25 -12.39
N GLN A 25 0.99 -2.67 -11.81
CA GLN A 25 1.04 -3.33 -10.50
C GLN A 25 2.03 -2.58 -9.60
N LEU A 26 1.61 -2.20 -8.40
CA LEU A 26 2.47 -1.66 -7.35
C LEU A 26 2.52 -2.65 -6.19
N VAL A 27 3.71 -3.08 -5.80
CA VAL A 27 3.92 -3.97 -4.64
C VAL A 27 4.75 -3.26 -3.59
N VAL A 28 4.31 -3.29 -2.33
CA VAL A 28 5.05 -2.73 -1.21
C VAL A 28 4.89 -3.59 0.04
N THR A 29 5.94 -3.65 0.86
CA THR A 29 5.93 -4.29 2.18
C THR A 29 6.21 -3.22 3.23
N PHE A 30 5.30 -3.11 4.18
CA PHE A 30 5.44 -2.34 5.41
C PHE A 30 5.95 -3.28 6.50
N SER A 31 7.14 -3.00 7.05
CA SER A 31 7.80 -3.84 8.06
C SER A 31 8.94 -3.07 8.73
N GLY A 32 9.38 -3.51 9.91
CA GLY A 32 10.54 -2.93 10.60
C GLY A 32 10.28 -1.59 11.26
N PHE A 33 9.01 -1.28 11.52
CA PHE A 33 8.61 -0.17 12.40
C PHE A 33 8.70 -0.61 13.87
N ALA A 34 8.33 0.28 14.80
CA ALA A 34 8.35 -0.01 16.22
C ALA A 34 6.97 0.20 16.85
N GLY A 35 6.69 -0.56 17.90
CA GLY A 35 5.44 -0.50 18.66
C GLY A 35 4.27 -1.24 18.01
N THR A 36 3.08 -0.98 18.54
CA THR A 36 1.82 -1.57 18.10
C THR A 36 0.88 -0.49 17.58
N GLU A 37 0.09 -0.80 16.55
CA GLU A 37 -0.94 0.09 16.04
C GLU A 37 -2.13 -0.65 15.45
N ALA A 38 -3.24 0.07 15.29
CA ALA A 38 -4.44 -0.41 14.61
C ALA A 38 -4.59 0.31 13.27
N VAL A 39 -4.26 -0.37 12.17
CA VAL A 39 -4.36 0.15 10.81
C VAL A 39 -5.78 -0.09 10.27
N THR A 40 -6.40 0.94 9.69
CA THR A 40 -7.79 0.87 9.16
C THR A 40 -7.91 1.32 7.70
N GLU A 41 -6.81 1.81 7.12
CA GLU A 41 -6.79 2.39 5.79
C GLU A 41 -5.44 2.16 5.13
N ILE A 42 -5.45 1.88 3.83
CA ILE A 42 -4.28 1.97 2.95
C ILE A 42 -4.58 2.97 1.84
N GLY A 43 -3.55 3.68 1.41
CA GLY A 43 -3.61 4.63 0.31
C GLY A 43 -2.41 4.49 -0.62
N GLU A 44 -2.65 4.72 -1.91
CA GLU A 44 -1.59 4.89 -2.90
C GLU A 44 -1.45 6.37 -3.21
N PHE A 45 -0.24 6.91 -3.13
CA PHE A 45 0.08 8.30 -3.44
C PHE A 45 1.06 8.39 -4.59
N ASN A 46 0.94 9.44 -5.39
CA ASN A 46 1.81 9.68 -6.56
C ASN A 46 3.14 10.38 -6.21
N ALA A 47 3.44 10.61 -4.93
CA ALA A 47 4.65 11.28 -4.48
C ALA A 47 5.20 10.68 -3.18
N ASP A 48 6.50 10.84 -2.94
CA ASP A 48 7.21 10.40 -1.73
C ASP A 48 6.82 11.23 -0.49
N THR A 49 6.35 12.45 -0.69
CA THR A 49 5.85 13.36 0.33
C THR A 49 4.67 14.16 -0.23
N GLY A 50 3.57 14.26 0.53
CA GLY A 50 2.33 14.84 0.02
C GLY A 50 1.78 14.07 -1.19
N GLY A 51 1.48 14.80 -2.26
CA GLY A 51 0.93 14.28 -3.51
C GLY A 51 -0.58 14.03 -3.46
N ASP A 52 -1.10 13.55 -4.58
CA ASP A 52 -2.49 13.14 -4.71
C ASP A 52 -2.62 11.66 -4.37
N MET A 53 -3.70 11.33 -3.64
CA MET A 53 -4.08 9.95 -3.36
C MET A 53 -4.78 9.36 -4.59
N ALA A 54 -4.11 8.44 -5.27
CA ALA A 54 -4.62 7.76 -6.46
C ALA A 54 -5.61 6.63 -6.10
N MET A 55 -5.44 6.02 -4.93
CA MET A 55 -6.31 4.96 -4.43
C MET A 55 -6.48 5.08 -2.92
N ARG A 56 -7.69 4.74 -2.44
CA ARG A 56 -8.02 4.61 -1.03
C ARG A 56 -8.80 3.32 -0.79
N GLN A 57 -8.40 2.55 0.21
CA GLN A 57 -9.16 1.41 0.68
C GLN A 57 -9.20 1.38 2.21
N THR A 58 -10.41 1.28 2.76
CA THR A 58 -10.64 1.15 4.20
C THR A 58 -11.06 -0.28 4.55
N PHE A 59 -10.71 -0.73 5.76
CA PHE A 59 -11.02 -2.06 6.26
C PHE A 59 -11.23 -2.03 7.78
N ALA A 60 -11.69 -3.15 8.36
CA ALA A 60 -11.75 -3.30 9.81
C ALA A 60 -10.34 -3.20 10.42
N ALA A 61 -10.23 -2.76 11.67
CA ALA A 61 -8.93 -2.58 12.32
C ALA A 61 -8.06 -3.84 12.21
N LEU A 62 -6.91 -3.68 11.55
CA LEU A 62 -5.82 -4.63 11.53
C LEU A 62 -4.84 -4.22 12.63
N ASN A 63 -4.82 -4.97 13.72
CA ASN A 63 -3.85 -4.74 14.79
C ASN A 63 -2.52 -5.36 14.37
N VAL A 64 -1.46 -4.56 14.42
CA VAL A 64 -0.12 -4.94 14.00
C VAL A 64 0.84 -4.74 15.16
N ASP A 65 1.70 -5.72 15.40
CA ASP A 65 2.82 -5.63 16.32
C ASP A 65 4.14 -5.60 15.55
N TRP A 66 4.66 -4.39 15.32
CA TRP A 66 5.88 -4.20 14.55
C TRP A 66 7.13 -4.69 15.30
N ASP A 67 7.10 -4.63 16.64
CA ASP A 67 8.21 -5.09 17.48
C ASP A 67 8.32 -6.63 17.44
N GLU A 68 7.20 -7.33 17.28
CA GLU A 68 7.15 -8.79 17.05
C GLU A 68 7.43 -9.18 15.59
N GLY A 69 7.62 -8.19 14.70
CA GLY A 69 8.01 -8.40 13.31
C GLY A 69 6.85 -8.61 12.34
N ASP A 70 5.63 -8.19 12.69
CA ASP A 70 4.52 -8.21 11.76
C ASP A 70 4.80 -7.36 10.52
N SER A 71 4.12 -7.69 9.42
CA SER A 71 4.23 -6.96 8.16
C SER A 71 2.90 -6.87 7.43
N ILE A 72 2.73 -5.78 6.67
CA ILE A 72 1.62 -5.62 5.74
C ILE A 72 2.19 -5.59 4.32
N VAL A 73 1.71 -6.49 3.46
CA VAL A 73 2.03 -6.49 2.03
C VAL A 73 0.83 -5.96 1.26
N MET A 74 1.04 -4.88 0.51
CA MET A 74 0.04 -4.31 -0.40
C MET A 74 0.43 -4.61 -1.85
N THR A 75 -0.54 -5.11 -2.63
CA THR A 75 -0.43 -5.20 -4.09
C THR A 75 -1.60 -4.46 -4.71
N VAL A 76 -1.33 -3.33 -5.35
CA VAL A 76 -2.34 -2.57 -6.10
C VAL A 76 -2.23 -2.92 -7.57
N LYS A 77 -3.36 -3.17 -8.22
CA LYS A 77 -3.43 -3.41 -9.66
C LYS A 77 -4.43 -2.46 -10.29
N VAL A 78 -4.00 -1.74 -11.30
CA VAL A 78 -4.84 -0.82 -12.09
C VAL A 78 -4.77 -1.24 -13.54
N GLN A 79 -5.87 -1.75 -14.07
CA GLN A 79 -6.03 -2.06 -15.48
C GLN A 79 -6.81 -0.93 -16.15
N VAL A 80 -6.31 -0.42 -17.26
CA VAL A 80 -7.02 0.55 -18.10
C VAL A 80 -7.57 -0.20 -19.31
N SER A 81 -8.89 -0.14 -19.51
CA SER A 81 -9.60 -0.79 -20.63
C SER A 81 -9.76 0.13 -21.83
#